data_AF-A0A3L7AHR5-F1
#
_entry.id   AF-A0A3L7AHR5-F1
#
_cell.length_a   1.000
_cell.length_b   1.000
_cell.length_c   1.000
_cell.angle_alpha   90.00
_cell.angle_beta   90.00
_cell.angle_gamma   90.00
#
_symmetry.space_group_name_H-M   'P 1'
#
loop_
_entity.id
_entity.type
_entity.pdbx_description
1 polymer ?
#
loop_
_entity_poly.entity_id
_entity_poly.type
_entity_poly.pdbx_seq_one_letter_code
_entity_poly.pdbx_strand_id
1 'polypeptide(L)'
;MADKSGEMELFVRAVALGSFSSAARALTITPSAVSKAVGRLEDRLGVQLLDRSTRSIRLTAEGQVYYLDCLRIVNEIDELERTLLARRNVPHGRLRVNSSVPIARRHLLPILPEFLARYPEIELDLSTSDEVLDLIESSADVAVRISPLQNSSLRARKIFDFRRIVVAAPDYLARHGMPARPADLSAHNCLAFNLKMSLNEWPFIEDGRSFTLPVQGNFRADKGDTLHELAVAGLGIARLANFMIDDDLRDGRLVPLLEDFHPNDTMGVYAVFFPQKHMPARIRCFVDFLIEKLGRYTLRVPQEPARRPASPVAHRVA
;
A
#
# COMPACT_ATOMS: atom_id res chain seq x y z
N MET A 1 26.16 -14.45 -33.89
CA MET A 1 24.73 -14.28 -33.54
C MET A 1 24.70 -13.42 -32.29
N ALA A 2 24.05 -12.26 -32.32
CA ALA A 2 23.93 -11.42 -31.13
C ALA A 2 23.00 -12.11 -30.13
N ASP A 3 23.44 -12.19 -28.88
CA ASP A 3 22.68 -12.79 -27.80
C ASP A 3 21.50 -11.87 -27.44
N LYS A 4 20.26 -12.38 -27.61
CA LYS A 4 19.03 -11.59 -27.43
C LYS A 4 18.91 -11.08 -25.99
N SER A 5 19.31 -11.90 -25.02
CA SER A 5 19.37 -11.52 -23.60
C SER A 5 20.39 -10.42 -23.36
N GLY A 6 21.57 -10.47 -24.00
CA GLY A 6 22.59 -9.42 -23.89
C GLY A 6 22.11 -8.06 -24.41
N GLU A 7 21.34 -8.02 -25.50
CA GLU A 7 20.71 -6.78 -26.00
C GLU A 7 19.66 -6.23 -25.02
N MET A 8 18.84 -7.11 -24.43
CA MET A 8 17.84 -6.76 -23.42
C MET A 8 18.50 -6.20 -22.15
N GLU A 9 19.56 -6.84 -21.67
CA GLU A 9 20.30 -6.40 -20.49
C GLU A 9 20.93 -5.01 -20.71
N LEU A 10 21.54 -4.81 -21.88
CA LEU A 10 22.13 -3.52 -22.25
C LEU A 10 21.09 -2.39 -22.30
N PHE A 11 19.91 -2.68 -22.86
CA PHE A 11 18.80 -1.74 -22.87
C PHE A 11 18.29 -1.42 -21.46
N VAL A 12 18.05 -2.45 -20.64
CA VAL A 12 17.58 -2.28 -19.25
C VAL A 12 18.57 -1.45 -18.43
N ARG A 13 19.88 -1.74 -18.53
CA ARG A 13 20.92 -1.00 -17.81
C ARG A 13 21.05 0.45 -18.27
N ALA A 14 20.92 0.71 -19.57
CA ALA A 14 20.91 2.05 -20.13
C ALA A 14 19.78 2.91 -19.55
N VAL A 15 18.57 2.37 -19.56
CA VAL A 15 17.37 3.05 -19.02
C VAL A 15 17.49 3.26 -17.52
N ALA A 16 17.84 2.23 -16.76
CA ALA A 16 17.95 2.31 -15.30
C ALA A 16 19.02 3.31 -14.81
N LEU A 17 20.12 3.47 -15.55
CA LEU A 17 21.21 4.40 -15.24
C LEU A 17 21.09 5.75 -15.95
N GLY A 18 19.99 5.97 -16.68
CA GLY A 18 19.66 7.22 -17.36
C GLY A 18 20.62 7.67 -18.47
N SER A 19 21.67 6.88 -18.78
CA SER A 19 22.68 7.23 -19.77
C SER A 19 23.46 6.02 -20.30
N PHE A 20 23.77 6.03 -21.61
CA PHE A 20 24.60 4.98 -22.23
C PHE A 20 26.01 4.94 -21.67
N SER A 21 26.59 6.09 -21.33
CA SER A 21 27.92 6.15 -20.73
C SER A 21 27.98 5.48 -19.35
N SER A 22 26.91 5.59 -18.55
CA SER A 22 26.88 4.95 -17.24
C SER A 22 26.65 3.44 -17.36
N ALA A 23 25.78 2.99 -18.27
CA ALA A 23 25.61 1.57 -18.57
C ALA A 23 26.88 0.93 -19.14
N ALA A 24 27.58 1.62 -20.03
CA ALA A 24 28.83 1.15 -20.60
C ALA A 24 29.91 0.94 -19.53
N ARG A 25 30.04 1.87 -18.58
CA ARG A 25 30.94 1.74 -17.43
C ARG A 25 30.56 0.56 -16.54
N ALA A 26 29.27 0.38 -16.26
CA ALA A 26 28.78 -0.72 -15.42
C ALA A 26 29.05 -2.10 -16.03
N LEU A 27 29.07 -2.19 -17.37
CA LEU A 27 29.24 -3.44 -18.12
C LEU A 27 30.64 -3.60 -18.73
N THR A 28 31.57 -2.70 -18.42
CA THR A 28 32.97 -2.71 -18.93
C THR A 28 33.06 -2.77 -20.46
N ILE A 29 32.20 -2.02 -21.15
CA ILE A 29 32.16 -1.90 -22.62
C ILE A 29 32.18 -0.43 -23.05
N THR A 30 32.18 -0.17 -24.36
CA THR A 30 32.15 1.21 -24.88
C THR A 30 30.72 1.75 -24.99
N PRO A 31 30.48 3.07 -24.81
CA PRO A 31 29.17 3.67 -25.02
C PRO A 31 28.62 3.44 -26.45
N SER A 32 29.50 3.38 -27.44
CA SER A 32 29.14 3.05 -28.83
C SER A 32 28.61 1.61 -28.95
N ALA A 33 29.15 0.66 -28.19
CA ALA A 33 28.64 -0.71 -28.16
C ALA A 33 27.22 -0.78 -27.58
N VAL A 34 26.94 -0.05 -26.49
CA VAL A 34 25.59 0.06 -25.91
C VAL A 34 24.62 0.66 -26.91
N SER A 35 24.98 1.80 -27.52
CA SER A 35 24.14 2.47 -28.51
C SER A 35 23.86 1.59 -29.73
N LYS A 36 24.86 0.86 -30.23
CA LYS A 36 24.70 -0.08 -31.36
C LYS A 36 23.89 -1.32 -31.00
N ALA A 37 23.92 -1.78 -29.75
CA ALA A 37 23.07 -2.87 -29.29
C ALA A 37 21.60 -2.44 -29.20
N VAL A 38 21.33 -1.27 -28.60
CA VAL A 38 19.97 -0.71 -28.53
C VAL A 38 19.43 -0.38 -29.92
N GLY A 39 20.24 0.16 -30.82
CA GLY A 39 19.81 0.40 -32.21
C GLY A 39 19.41 -0.89 -32.93
N ARG A 40 20.22 -1.96 -32.82
CA ARG A 40 19.88 -3.28 -33.40
C ARG A 40 18.62 -3.88 -32.79
N LEU A 41 18.40 -3.66 -31.50
CA LEU A 41 17.19 -4.07 -30.80
C LEU A 41 15.96 -3.38 -31.37
N GLU A 42 16.00 -2.05 -31.52
CA GLU A 42 14.93 -1.26 -32.15
C GLU A 42 14.67 -1.69 -33.60
N ASP A 43 15.74 -1.82 -34.40
CA ASP A 43 15.65 -2.26 -35.80
C ASP A 43 14.98 -3.63 -35.93
N ARG A 44 15.31 -4.56 -35.03
CA ARG A 44 14.75 -5.91 -35.01
C ARG A 44 13.29 -5.93 -34.57
N LEU A 45 12.89 -5.05 -33.67
CA LEU A 45 11.50 -4.95 -33.19
C LEU A 45 10.62 -4.11 -34.13
N GLY A 46 11.23 -3.30 -34.99
CA GLY A 46 10.53 -2.38 -35.90
C GLY A 46 9.90 -1.19 -35.18
N VAL A 47 10.29 -0.91 -33.93
CA VAL A 47 9.75 0.18 -33.10
C VAL A 47 10.89 0.93 -32.41
N GLN A 48 10.70 2.23 -32.19
CA GLN A 48 11.61 3.02 -31.34
C GLN A 48 11.24 2.82 -29.89
N LEU A 49 12.24 2.51 -29.07
CA LEU A 49 12.11 2.32 -27.62
C LEU A 49 12.59 3.56 -26.86
N LEU A 50 13.53 4.31 -27.44
CA LEU A 50 14.09 5.53 -26.84
C LEU A 50 13.85 6.76 -27.70
N ASP A 51 13.49 7.87 -27.06
CA ASP A 51 13.46 9.18 -27.69
C ASP A 51 14.89 9.74 -27.82
N ARG A 52 15.38 9.81 -29.07
CA ARG A 52 16.75 10.24 -29.40
C ARG A 52 16.95 11.76 -29.39
N SER A 53 15.92 12.55 -29.10
CA SER A 53 15.96 14.01 -29.18
C SER A 53 16.58 14.71 -27.95
N THR A 54 16.87 13.99 -26.86
CA THR A 54 17.36 14.60 -25.61
C THR A 54 18.70 14.02 -25.15
N ARG A 55 19.48 14.85 -24.43
CA ARG A 55 20.77 14.48 -23.81
C ARG A 55 20.62 13.48 -22.65
N SER A 56 19.39 13.02 -22.40
CA SER A 56 18.95 12.09 -21.36
C SER A 56 18.18 10.94 -22.00
N ILE A 57 18.29 9.73 -21.45
CA ILE A 57 17.49 8.60 -21.95
C ILE A 57 16.03 8.80 -21.52
N ARG A 58 15.12 8.89 -22.50
CA ARG A 58 13.67 8.90 -22.31
C ARG A 58 13.04 7.74 -23.08
N LEU A 59 12.12 7.03 -22.44
CA LEU A 59 11.39 5.92 -23.05
C LEU A 59 10.22 6.45 -23.91
N THR A 60 9.96 5.79 -25.02
CA THR A 60 8.66 5.89 -25.72
C THR A 60 7.61 5.06 -24.97
N ALA A 61 6.33 5.13 -25.38
CA ALA A 61 5.28 4.29 -24.79
C ALA A 61 5.58 2.79 -24.98
N GLU A 62 6.03 2.43 -26.19
CA GLU A 62 6.47 1.08 -26.56
C GLU A 62 7.75 0.69 -25.80
N GLY A 63 8.67 1.65 -25.63
CA GLY A 63 9.87 1.51 -24.83
C GLY A 63 9.59 1.16 -23.37
N GLN A 64 8.56 1.79 -22.79
CA GLN A 64 8.16 1.54 -21.42
C GLN A 64 7.64 0.13 -21.23
N VAL A 65 6.75 -0.34 -22.12
CA VAL A 65 6.27 -1.73 -22.12
C VAL A 65 7.44 -2.70 -22.29
N TYR A 66 8.31 -2.45 -23.27
CA TYR A 66 9.43 -3.33 -23.56
C TYR A 66 10.45 -3.40 -22.41
N TYR A 67 10.73 -2.27 -21.76
CA TYR A 67 11.64 -2.20 -20.61
C TYR A 67 11.16 -3.05 -19.45
N LEU A 68 9.85 -2.99 -19.15
CA LEU A 68 9.25 -3.77 -18.08
C LEU A 68 9.34 -5.28 -18.35
N ASP A 69 9.02 -5.71 -19.57
CA ASP A 69 9.14 -7.10 -19.96
C ASP A 69 10.59 -7.59 -19.96
N CYS A 70 11.52 -6.78 -20.44
CA CYS A 70 12.94 -7.11 -20.41
C CYS A 70 13.48 -7.19 -18.99
N LEU A 71 13.09 -6.27 -18.10
CA LEU A 71 13.50 -6.29 -16.71
C LEU A 71 13.04 -7.58 -16.03
N ARG A 72 11.79 -8.01 -16.28
CA ARG A 72 11.28 -9.29 -15.79
C ARG A 72 12.08 -10.47 -16.34
N ILE A 73 12.29 -10.54 -17.65
CA ILE A 73 12.99 -11.65 -18.31
C ILE A 73 14.46 -11.75 -17.85
N VAL A 74 15.17 -10.62 -17.76
CA VAL A 74 16.56 -10.59 -17.29
C VAL A 74 16.64 -11.07 -15.84
N ASN A 75 15.72 -10.64 -14.98
CA ASN A 75 15.65 -11.13 -13.60
C ASN A 75 15.32 -12.63 -13.52
N GLU A 76 14.46 -13.15 -14.41
CA GLU A 76 14.14 -14.57 -14.49
C GLU A 76 15.35 -15.41 -14.94
N ILE A 77 16.16 -14.90 -15.88
CA ILE A 77 17.40 -15.55 -16.33
C ILE A 77 18.43 -15.54 -15.19
N ASP A 78 18.67 -14.39 -14.56
CA ASP A 78 19.54 -14.27 -13.39
C ASP A 78 19.15 -15.25 -12.28
N GLU A 79 17.85 -15.36 -12.00
CA GLU A 79 17.32 -16.27 -10.99
C GLU A 79 17.49 -17.73 -11.40
N LEU A 80 17.25 -18.08 -12.67
CA LEU A 80 17.45 -19.44 -13.17
C LEU A 80 18.91 -19.87 -13.05
N GLU A 81 19.84 -19.03 -13.49
CA GLU A 81 21.28 -19.28 -13.39
C GLU A 81 21.70 -19.42 -11.93
N ARG A 82 21.20 -18.55 -11.04
CA ARG A 82 21.48 -18.62 -9.59
C ARG A 82 20.83 -19.84 -8.92
N THR A 83 19.64 -20.26 -9.36
CA THR A 83 18.95 -21.46 -8.85
C THR A 83 19.73 -22.74 -9.20
N LEU A 84 20.33 -22.80 -10.40
CA LEU A 84 21.17 -23.93 -10.80
C LEU A 84 22.52 -23.95 -10.06
N LEU A 85 23.01 -22.79 -9.62
CA LEU A 85 24.25 -22.65 -8.83
C LEU A 85 24.05 -22.85 -7.32
N ALA A 86 22.83 -22.67 -6.80
CA ALA A 86 22.54 -22.72 -5.37
C ALA A 86 22.23 -24.14 -4.88
N ARG A 87 23.25 -24.87 -4.41
CA ARG A 87 23.08 -26.07 -3.56
C ARG A 87 22.56 -25.79 -2.13
N ARG A 88 22.01 -24.60 -1.85
CA ARG A 88 21.29 -24.27 -0.60
C ARG A 88 20.16 -23.28 -0.88
N ASN A 89 18.93 -23.66 -0.54
CA ASN A 89 17.70 -22.85 -0.57
C ASN A 89 17.73 -21.70 0.47
N VAL A 90 18.72 -20.81 0.44
CA VAL A 90 18.70 -19.60 1.28
C VAL A 90 18.03 -18.48 0.49
N PRO A 91 16.90 -17.90 0.96
CA PRO A 91 16.29 -16.73 0.34
C PRO A 91 17.29 -15.56 0.34
N HIS A 92 17.58 -15.01 -0.84
CA HIS A 92 18.58 -13.95 -1.01
C HIS A 92 18.19 -12.96 -2.13
N GLY A 93 18.92 -11.85 -2.20
CA GLY A 93 18.80 -10.82 -3.24
C GLY A 93 17.90 -9.64 -2.84
N ARG A 94 17.80 -8.65 -3.73
CA ARG A 94 16.99 -7.45 -3.48
C ARG A 94 15.50 -7.76 -3.60
N LEU A 95 14.74 -7.33 -2.60
CA LEU A 95 13.28 -7.42 -2.54
C LEU A 95 12.69 -6.01 -2.47
N ARG A 96 12.01 -5.59 -3.53
CA ARG A 96 11.35 -4.29 -3.61
C ARG A 96 9.92 -4.38 -3.10
N VAL A 97 9.64 -3.69 -2.00
CA VAL A 97 8.33 -3.64 -1.37
C VAL A 97 7.75 -2.24 -1.48
N ASN A 98 6.48 -2.18 -1.84
CA ASN A 98 5.72 -0.93 -1.83
C ASN A 98 4.55 -1.04 -0.85
N SER A 99 4.22 0.04 -0.12
CA SER A 99 3.06 0.05 0.77
C SER A 99 2.45 1.44 0.92
N SER A 100 1.22 1.51 1.43
CA SER A 100 0.67 2.79 1.91
C SER A 100 1.42 3.24 3.16
N VAL A 101 1.57 4.56 3.33
CA VAL A 101 2.24 5.15 4.50
C VAL A 101 1.73 4.60 5.84
N PRO A 102 0.41 4.54 6.11
CA PRO A 102 -0.08 4.08 7.41
C PRO A 102 0.23 2.60 7.68
N ILE A 103 0.16 1.74 6.68
CA ILE A 103 0.48 0.30 6.82
C ILE A 103 1.98 0.12 7.06
N ALA A 104 2.81 0.82 6.29
CA ALA A 104 4.25 0.74 6.44
C ALA A 104 4.66 1.12 7.87
N ARG A 105 4.20 2.28 8.35
CA ARG A 105 4.56 2.81 9.67
C ARG A 105 4.08 1.93 10.82
N ARG A 106 2.81 1.52 10.81
CA ARG A 106 2.19 0.85 11.96
C ARG A 106 2.36 -0.66 11.97
N HIS A 107 2.57 -1.29 10.81
CA HIS A 107 2.60 -2.76 10.71
C HIS A 107 3.87 -3.33 10.11
N LEU A 108 4.45 -2.70 9.08
CA LEU A 108 5.66 -3.25 8.46
C LEU A 108 6.90 -2.91 9.28
N LEU A 109 7.20 -1.63 9.48
CA LEU A 109 8.42 -1.19 10.18
C LEU A 109 8.67 -1.91 11.52
N PRO A 110 7.66 -2.17 12.38
CA PRO A 110 7.89 -2.89 13.64
C PRO A 110 8.36 -4.34 13.49
N ILE A 111 8.01 -5.02 12.39
CA ILE A 111 8.34 -6.45 12.19
C ILE A 111 9.53 -6.68 11.26
N LEU A 112 9.94 -5.66 10.48
CA LEU A 112 11.05 -5.77 9.54
C LEU A 112 12.40 -6.14 10.18
N PRO A 113 12.77 -5.67 11.39
CA PRO A 113 14.01 -6.11 12.03
C PRO A 113 14.07 -7.64 12.23
N GLU A 114 12.95 -8.26 12.61
CA GLU A 114 12.88 -9.71 12.76
C GLU A 114 12.95 -10.42 11.39
N PHE A 115 12.31 -9.86 10.36
CA PHE A 115 12.40 -10.39 9.00
C PHE A 115 13.85 -10.42 8.50
N LEU A 116 14.57 -9.30 8.64
CA LEU A 116 15.95 -9.17 8.18
C LEU A 116 16.92 -10.02 9.01
N ALA A 117 16.64 -10.24 10.31
CA ALA A 117 17.38 -11.19 11.12
C ALA A 117 17.14 -12.65 10.68
N ARG A 118 15.91 -12.99 10.25
CA ARG A 118 15.53 -14.32 9.78
C ARG A 118 16.07 -14.62 8.37
N TYR A 119 16.22 -13.61 7.52
CA TYR A 119 16.70 -13.72 6.14
C TYR A 119 17.81 -12.70 5.85
N PRO A 120 19.02 -12.90 6.39
CA PRO A 120 20.10 -11.90 6.34
C PRO A 120 20.68 -11.67 4.93
N GLU A 121 20.42 -12.57 3.98
CA GLU A 121 20.87 -12.43 2.59
C GLU A 121 19.87 -11.65 1.70
N ILE A 122 18.75 -11.19 2.27
CA ILE A 122 17.79 -10.34 1.57
C ILE A 122 18.12 -8.86 1.81
N GLU A 123 18.28 -8.11 0.72
CA GLU A 123 18.32 -6.65 0.76
C GLU A 123 16.91 -6.11 0.55
N LEU A 124 16.30 -5.55 1.59
CA LEU A 124 14.95 -5.00 1.51
C LEU A 124 14.96 -3.55 1.06
N ASP A 125 14.24 -3.26 -0.01
CA ASP A 125 14.01 -1.92 -0.55
C ASP A 125 12.54 -1.54 -0.37
N LEU A 126 12.24 -0.68 0.61
CA LEU A 126 10.88 -0.28 0.96
C LEU A 126 10.57 1.13 0.44
N SER A 127 9.51 1.23 -0.36
CA SER A 127 8.92 2.50 -0.79
C SER A 127 7.51 2.66 -0.23
N THR A 128 7.11 3.90 0.05
CA THR A 128 5.74 4.23 0.49
C THR A 128 5.11 5.27 -0.41
N SER A 129 3.88 5.02 -0.86
CA SER A 129 3.06 5.95 -1.66
C SER A 129 1.61 5.75 -1.27
N ASP A 130 0.73 6.75 -1.35
CA ASP A 130 -0.73 6.55 -1.13
C ASP A 130 -1.55 6.59 -2.44
N GLU A 131 -0.85 6.78 -3.56
CA GLU A 131 -1.38 6.59 -4.90
C GLU A 131 -1.53 5.09 -5.16
N VAL A 132 -2.57 4.73 -5.90
CA VAL A 132 -2.72 3.39 -6.47
C VAL A 132 -1.77 3.31 -7.66
N LEU A 133 -0.47 3.32 -7.38
CA LEU A 133 0.54 3.02 -8.38
C LEU A 133 0.45 1.52 -8.65
N ASP A 134 0.34 1.16 -9.93
CA ASP A 134 0.46 -0.22 -10.34
C ASP A 134 1.81 -0.78 -9.81
N LEU A 135 1.88 -2.07 -9.52
CA LEU A 135 3.17 -2.75 -9.26
C LEU A 135 4.17 -2.46 -10.39
N ILE A 136 3.64 -2.28 -11.60
CA ILE A 136 4.35 -1.87 -12.80
C ILE A 136 5.04 -0.50 -12.62
N GLU A 137 4.28 0.53 -12.23
CA GLU A 137 4.81 1.89 -12.09
C GLU A 137 5.77 2.02 -10.90
N SER A 138 5.53 1.23 -9.85
CA SER A 138 6.36 1.23 -8.63
C SER A 138 7.61 0.33 -8.73
N SER A 139 7.77 -0.44 -9.81
CA SER A 139 8.85 -1.44 -9.96
C SER A 139 8.99 -2.36 -8.74
N ALA A 140 7.88 -2.67 -8.06
CA ALA A 140 7.86 -3.43 -6.82
C ALA A 140 7.64 -4.93 -7.08
N ASP A 141 8.30 -5.77 -6.28
CA ASP A 141 8.08 -7.21 -6.26
C ASP A 141 6.81 -7.56 -5.47
N VAL A 142 6.54 -6.83 -4.39
CA VAL A 142 5.35 -6.99 -3.53
C VAL A 142 4.78 -5.62 -3.14
N ALA A 143 3.48 -5.44 -3.30
CA ALA A 143 2.74 -4.30 -2.78
C ALA A 143 1.86 -4.72 -1.60
N VAL A 144 1.94 -4.01 -0.48
CA VAL A 144 1.10 -4.22 0.71
C VAL A 144 0.05 -3.12 0.80
N ARG A 145 -1.20 -3.43 0.43
CA ARG A 145 -2.25 -2.44 0.14
C ARG A 145 -3.64 -2.88 0.59
N ILE A 146 -4.51 -1.90 0.78
CA ILE A 146 -5.97 -2.09 0.86
C ILE A 146 -6.45 -2.33 -0.58
N SER A 147 -7.03 -3.49 -0.89
CA SER A 147 -7.45 -3.81 -2.26
C SER A 147 -8.85 -4.43 -2.31
N PRO A 148 -9.82 -3.82 -3.00
CA PRO A 148 -10.86 -4.57 -3.67
C PRO A 148 -10.24 -5.06 -4.99
N LEU A 149 -9.88 -6.34 -5.07
CA LEU A 149 -9.35 -6.95 -6.30
C LEU A 149 -10.34 -6.74 -7.46
N GLN A 150 -10.14 -5.71 -8.28
CA GLN A 150 -10.81 -5.57 -9.56
C GLN A 150 -9.84 -5.97 -10.66
N ASN A 151 -10.13 -7.12 -11.30
CA ASN A 151 -9.65 -7.53 -12.62
C ASN A 151 -8.18 -7.22 -12.95
N SER A 152 -7.26 -7.47 -12.00
CA SER A 152 -5.83 -7.37 -12.27
C SER A 152 -5.26 -8.75 -12.58
N SER A 153 -4.30 -8.83 -13.49
CA SER A 153 -3.46 -10.01 -13.73
C SER A 153 -2.58 -10.38 -12.53
N LEU A 154 -2.76 -9.74 -11.37
CA LEU A 154 -1.96 -9.90 -10.16
C LEU A 154 -2.55 -10.97 -9.24
N ARG A 155 -1.67 -11.64 -8.48
CA ARG A 155 -2.08 -12.46 -7.33
C ARG A 155 -2.10 -11.59 -6.09
N ALA A 156 -3.05 -11.87 -5.21
CA ALA A 156 -3.09 -11.25 -3.88
C ALA A 156 -3.32 -12.30 -2.80
N ARG A 157 -2.61 -12.13 -1.68
CA ARG A 157 -2.83 -12.89 -0.45
C ARG A 157 -3.26 -11.96 0.65
N LYS A 158 -4.41 -12.26 1.25
CA LYS A 158 -4.93 -11.48 2.39
C LYS A 158 -3.97 -11.62 3.57
N ILE A 159 -3.63 -10.50 4.17
CA ILE A 159 -2.83 -10.42 5.39
C ILE A 159 -3.78 -10.36 6.58
N PHE A 160 -4.59 -9.29 6.68
CA PHE A 160 -5.56 -9.12 7.76
C PHE A 160 -6.79 -8.33 7.32
N ASP A 161 -7.85 -8.42 8.13
CA ASP A 161 -9.07 -7.63 7.97
C ASP A 161 -9.04 -6.39 8.88
N PHE A 162 -9.68 -5.31 8.44
CA PHE A 162 -9.84 -4.07 9.17
C PHE A 162 -11.23 -3.47 8.94
N ARG A 163 -11.62 -2.50 9.77
CA ARG A 163 -12.87 -1.75 9.64
C ARG A 163 -12.61 -0.24 9.71
N ARG A 164 -13.55 0.57 9.27
CA ARG A 164 -13.43 2.04 9.33
C ARG A 164 -14.37 2.64 10.37
N ILE A 165 -13.80 3.26 11.38
CA ILE A 165 -14.51 3.79 12.54
C ILE A 165 -14.65 5.31 12.40
N VAL A 166 -15.82 5.83 12.74
CA VAL A 166 -16.04 7.28 12.86
C VAL A 166 -15.50 7.73 14.22
N VAL A 167 -14.62 8.73 14.23
CA VAL A 167 -13.91 9.17 15.43
C VAL A 167 -13.75 10.68 15.47
N ALA A 168 -13.59 11.21 16.68
CA ALA A 168 -13.17 12.59 16.92
C ALA A 168 -12.34 12.67 18.21
N ALA A 169 -11.56 13.73 18.38
CA ALA A 169 -10.90 14.00 19.66
C ALA A 169 -11.93 14.48 20.71
N PRO A 170 -11.72 14.14 22.00
CA PRO A 170 -12.57 14.63 23.08
C PRO A 170 -12.76 16.16 23.09
N ASP A 171 -11.70 16.93 22.82
CA ASP A 171 -11.73 18.40 22.80
C ASP A 171 -12.62 18.98 21.69
N TYR A 172 -12.73 18.27 20.55
CA TYR A 172 -13.69 18.66 19.51
C TYR A 172 -15.12 18.47 20.00
N LEU A 173 -15.41 17.32 20.62
CA LEU A 173 -16.75 16.99 21.11
C LEU A 173 -17.18 17.88 22.29
N ALA A 174 -16.24 18.30 23.14
CA ALA A 174 -16.50 19.26 24.21
C ALA A 174 -16.99 20.62 23.68
N ARG A 175 -16.52 21.03 22.49
CA ARG A 175 -16.88 22.31 21.86
C ARG A 175 -18.11 22.22 20.95
N HIS A 176 -18.30 21.09 20.29
CA HIS A 176 -19.29 20.94 19.23
C HIS A 176 -20.43 19.97 19.56
N GLY A 177 -20.36 19.28 20.70
CA GLY A 177 -21.30 18.21 21.06
C GLY A 177 -20.93 16.87 20.43
N MET A 178 -21.58 15.80 20.90
CA MET A 178 -21.43 14.45 20.35
C MET A 178 -22.63 14.10 19.47
N PRO A 179 -22.42 13.71 18.20
CA PRO A 179 -23.53 13.31 17.33
C PRO A 179 -24.18 12.04 17.88
N ALA A 180 -25.51 12.05 18.01
CA ALA A 180 -26.29 10.92 18.51
C ALA A 180 -26.78 10.02 17.37
N ARG A 181 -26.96 10.60 16.17
CA ARG A 181 -27.38 9.88 14.96
C ARG A 181 -26.54 10.29 13.74
N PRO A 182 -26.46 9.45 12.70
CA PRO A 182 -25.72 9.78 11.48
C PRO A 182 -26.12 11.11 10.84
N ALA A 183 -27.41 11.48 10.90
CA ALA A 183 -27.91 12.76 10.35
C ALA A 183 -27.28 14.00 11.02
N ASP A 184 -26.86 13.89 12.28
CA ASP A 184 -26.26 14.99 13.05
C ASP A 184 -24.89 15.40 12.47
N LEU A 185 -24.23 14.53 11.70
CA LEU A 185 -22.96 14.83 11.04
C LEU A 185 -23.05 16.04 10.10
N SER A 186 -24.23 16.39 9.62
CA SER A 186 -24.48 17.59 8.82
C SER A 186 -24.16 18.90 9.57
N ALA A 187 -24.20 18.89 10.90
CA ALA A 187 -23.86 20.02 11.75
C ALA A 187 -22.39 20.01 12.24
N HIS A 188 -21.60 19.00 11.86
CA HIS A 188 -20.23 18.83 12.29
C HIS A 188 -19.22 19.03 11.16
N ASN A 189 -18.01 19.48 11.52
CA ASN A 189 -16.89 19.53 10.61
C ASN A 189 -16.35 18.13 10.33
N CYS A 190 -16.72 17.54 9.19
CA CYS A 190 -16.22 16.22 8.80
C CYS A 190 -15.01 16.34 7.88
N LEU A 191 -13.90 15.71 8.28
CA LEU A 191 -12.64 15.69 7.53
C LEU A 191 -12.76 14.71 6.35
N ALA A 192 -12.54 15.22 5.14
CA ALA A 192 -12.86 14.50 3.90
C ALA A 192 -11.62 14.26 3.02
N PHE A 193 -11.74 13.39 2.03
CA PHE A 193 -10.73 13.17 1.00
C PHE A 193 -10.92 14.13 -0.19
N ASN A 194 -9.83 14.62 -0.80
CA ASN A 194 -9.88 15.44 -2.01
C ASN A 194 -9.80 14.62 -3.31
N LEU A 195 -9.11 13.48 -3.31
CA LEU A 195 -8.93 12.62 -4.49
C LEU A 195 -9.79 11.35 -4.48
N LYS A 196 -10.31 10.96 -3.31
CA LYS A 196 -11.08 9.72 -3.11
C LYS A 196 -12.51 10.05 -2.70
N MET A 197 -13.26 10.70 -3.60
CA MET A 197 -14.59 11.23 -3.30
C MET A 197 -15.59 10.17 -2.81
N SER A 198 -15.50 8.94 -3.30
CA SER A 198 -16.33 7.83 -2.81
C SER A 198 -16.10 7.51 -1.33
N LEU A 199 -14.94 7.86 -0.75
CA LEU A 199 -14.68 7.70 0.68
C LEU A 199 -15.31 8.80 1.54
N ASN A 200 -15.92 9.82 0.91
CA ASN A 200 -16.67 10.87 1.59
C ASN A 200 -18.17 10.55 1.69
N GLU A 201 -18.60 9.41 1.15
CA GLU A 201 -19.93 8.85 1.39
C GLU A 201 -19.81 7.82 2.53
N TRP A 202 -20.22 8.21 3.73
CA TRP A 202 -20.08 7.35 4.91
C TRP A 202 -21.29 6.41 5.02
N PRO A 203 -21.08 5.08 4.98
CA PRO A 203 -22.13 4.09 5.15
C PRO A 203 -22.52 3.93 6.62
N PHE A 204 -23.81 3.74 6.84
CA PHE A 204 -24.44 3.48 8.13
C PHE A 204 -25.55 2.43 7.98
N ILE A 205 -25.94 1.82 9.09
CA ILE A 205 -27.15 1.00 9.20
C ILE A 205 -28.03 1.60 10.29
N GLU A 206 -29.32 1.77 10.00
CA GLU A 206 -30.34 2.18 10.96
C GLU A 206 -31.60 1.33 10.70
N ASP A 207 -32.18 0.76 11.75
CA ASP A 207 -33.36 -0.12 11.66
C ASP A 207 -33.24 -1.25 10.62
N GLY A 208 -32.03 -1.83 10.50
CA GLY A 208 -31.73 -2.90 9.55
C GLY A 208 -31.61 -2.46 8.08
N ARG A 209 -31.63 -1.15 7.80
CA ARG A 209 -31.48 -0.59 6.46
C ARG A 209 -30.13 0.10 6.32
N SER A 210 -29.36 -0.29 5.31
CA SER A 210 -28.11 0.39 4.96
C SER A 210 -28.39 1.66 4.16
N PHE A 211 -27.67 2.73 4.48
CA PHE A 211 -27.68 3.97 3.72
C PHE A 211 -26.30 4.64 3.76
N THR A 212 -26.07 5.60 2.87
CA THR A 212 -24.84 6.41 2.85
C THR A 212 -25.18 7.88 3.08
N LEU A 213 -24.30 8.59 3.79
CA LEU A 213 -24.38 10.03 3.97
C LEU A 213 -23.14 10.70 3.38
N PRO A 214 -23.31 11.67 2.45
CA PRO A 214 -22.20 12.51 2.04
C PRO A 214 -21.80 13.41 3.21
N VAL A 215 -20.53 13.38 3.60
CA VAL A 215 -20.01 14.25 4.65
C VAL A 215 -19.28 15.44 4.07
N GLN A 216 -19.32 16.57 4.79
CA GLN A 216 -18.68 17.81 4.38
C GLN A 216 -17.98 18.48 5.57
N GLY A 217 -17.02 19.34 5.26
CA GLY A 217 -16.24 20.08 6.23
C GLY A 217 -15.30 21.05 5.55
N ASN A 218 -14.48 21.72 6.35
CA ASN A 218 -13.57 22.76 5.91
C ASN A 218 -12.19 22.24 5.47
N PHE A 219 -11.95 20.93 5.55
CA PHE A 219 -10.65 20.34 5.25
C PHE A 219 -10.77 19.09 4.39
N ARG A 220 -9.89 18.99 3.38
CA ARG A 220 -9.74 17.80 2.54
C ARG A 220 -8.29 17.41 2.36
N ALA A 221 -7.97 16.11 2.43
CA ALA A 221 -6.63 15.58 2.14
C ALA A 221 -6.65 14.38 1.19
N ASP A 222 -5.50 14.11 0.59
CA ASP A 222 -5.25 12.94 -0.27
C ASP A 222 -4.92 11.68 0.55
N LYS A 223 -4.44 11.88 1.79
CA LYS A 223 -3.90 10.83 2.68
C LYS A 223 -4.70 10.67 3.95
N GLY A 224 -4.86 9.40 4.36
CA GLY A 224 -5.55 9.04 5.60
C GLY A 224 -4.81 9.49 6.86
N ASP A 225 -3.47 9.43 6.85
CA ASP A 225 -2.64 9.89 7.99
C ASP A 225 -2.83 11.40 8.24
N THR A 226 -3.02 12.22 7.20
CA THR A 226 -3.31 13.65 7.38
C THR A 226 -4.66 13.88 8.07
N LEU A 227 -5.70 13.11 7.70
CA LEU A 227 -7.01 13.18 8.37
C LEU A 227 -6.92 12.69 9.82
N HIS A 228 -6.08 11.68 10.07
CA HIS A 228 -5.80 11.17 11.41
C HIS A 228 -5.17 12.23 12.31
N GLU A 229 -4.08 12.86 11.86
CA GLU A 229 -3.38 13.91 12.63
C GLU A 229 -4.32 15.07 12.98
N LEU A 230 -5.17 15.50 12.04
CA LEU A 230 -6.12 16.59 12.26
C LEU A 230 -7.32 16.21 13.12
N ALA A 231 -7.76 14.95 13.05
CA ALA A 231 -8.78 14.43 13.97
C ALA A 231 -8.26 14.42 15.41
N VAL A 232 -7.02 13.95 15.63
CA VAL A 232 -6.35 13.97 16.93
C VAL A 232 -6.14 15.40 17.43
N ALA A 233 -5.81 16.34 16.54
CA ALA A 233 -5.71 17.77 16.87
C ALA A 233 -7.08 18.45 17.13
N GLY A 234 -8.18 17.70 17.05
CA GLY A 234 -9.53 18.19 17.34
C GLY A 234 -10.09 19.14 16.29
N LEU A 235 -9.66 19.04 15.03
CA LEU A 235 -10.21 19.85 13.93
C LEU A 235 -11.64 19.42 13.57
N GLY A 236 -11.95 18.12 13.66
CA GLY A 236 -13.20 17.59 13.16
C GLY A 236 -13.37 16.09 13.38
N ILE A 237 -14.44 15.55 12.79
CA ILE A 237 -14.79 14.14 12.79
C ILE A 237 -14.17 13.47 11.56
N ALA A 238 -13.57 12.30 11.71
CA ALA A 238 -13.00 11.53 10.60
C ALA A 238 -13.50 10.08 10.63
N ARG A 239 -13.59 9.44 9.46
CA ARG A 239 -13.83 7.98 9.33
C ARG A 239 -12.54 7.28 8.89
N LEU A 240 -11.86 6.64 9.83
CA LEU A 240 -10.49 6.13 9.67
C LEU A 240 -10.43 4.61 9.85
N ALA A 241 -9.49 3.95 9.19
CA ALA A 241 -9.25 2.52 9.41
C ALA A 241 -8.77 2.28 10.85
N ASN A 242 -9.33 1.28 11.55
CA ASN A 242 -9.03 1.02 12.96
C ASN A 242 -7.55 0.74 13.21
N PHE A 243 -6.88 0.05 12.28
CA PHE A 243 -5.44 -0.20 12.36
C PHE A 243 -4.59 1.08 12.38
N MET A 244 -5.14 2.22 11.97
CA MET A 244 -4.49 3.53 12.06
C MET A 244 -4.67 4.20 13.43
N ILE A 245 -5.67 3.78 14.22
CA ILE A 245 -6.11 4.56 15.39
C ILE A 245 -6.21 3.73 16.67
N ASP A 246 -5.79 2.46 16.65
CA ASP A 246 -5.88 1.57 17.81
C ASP A 246 -5.17 2.12 19.05
N ASP A 247 -4.05 2.83 18.87
CA ASP A 247 -3.32 3.46 19.97
C ASP A 247 -4.03 4.74 20.44
N ASP A 248 -4.56 5.55 19.53
CA ASP A 248 -5.33 6.76 19.89
C ASP A 248 -6.62 6.43 20.64
N LEU A 249 -7.29 5.34 20.26
CA LEU A 249 -8.46 4.83 20.96
C LEU A 249 -8.10 4.32 22.36
N ARG A 250 -6.95 3.64 22.50
CA ARG A 250 -6.47 3.14 23.79
C ARG A 250 -6.06 4.26 24.73
N ASP A 251 -5.39 5.27 24.20
CA ASP A 251 -4.90 6.43 24.94
C ASP A 251 -5.99 7.48 25.19
N GLY A 252 -7.19 7.30 24.63
CA GLY A 252 -8.30 8.25 24.73
C GLY A 252 -8.09 9.54 23.94
N ARG A 253 -7.12 9.58 23.03
CA ARG A 253 -6.87 10.72 22.12
C ARG A 253 -7.94 10.84 21.05
N LEU A 254 -8.57 9.73 20.70
CA LEU A 254 -9.75 9.66 19.85
C LEU A 254 -10.82 8.82 20.55
N VAL A 255 -12.09 9.16 20.32
CA VAL A 255 -13.23 8.36 20.79
C VAL A 255 -14.07 7.90 19.60
N PRO A 256 -14.59 6.66 19.63
CA PRO A 256 -15.50 6.17 18.60
C PRO A 256 -16.87 6.86 18.71
N LEU A 257 -17.47 7.12 17.55
CA LEU A 257 -18.78 7.74 17.40
C LEU A 257 -19.70 6.82 16.60
N LEU A 258 -21.01 6.93 16.85
CA LEU A 258 -22.04 6.27 16.06
C LEU A 258 -21.86 4.75 15.92
N GLU A 259 -21.32 4.08 16.95
CA GLU A 259 -21.02 2.64 16.90
C GLU A 259 -22.28 1.78 16.65
N ASP A 260 -23.43 2.20 17.21
CA ASP A 260 -24.73 1.55 17.01
C ASP A 260 -25.22 1.60 15.55
N PHE A 261 -24.69 2.54 14.75
CA PHE A 261 -25.03 2.73 13.35
C PHE A 261 -23.95 2.19 12.39
N HIS A 262 -22.89 1.58 12.93
CA HIS A 262 -21.79 1.09 12.11
C HIS A 262 -22.27 -0.04 11.18
N PRO A 263 -21.96 -0.01 9.87
CA PRO A 263 -22.49 -0.96 8.90
C PRO A 263 -21.87 -2.37 8.99
N ASN A 264 -20.94 -2.56 9.93
CA ASN A 264 -20.18 -3.80 10.17
C ASN A 264 -19.46 -4.31 8.91
N ASP A 265 -19.09 -3.39 8.02
CA ASP A 265 -18.26 -3.68 6.86
C ASP A 265 -16.81 -3.95 7.27
N THR A 266 -16.21 -4.96 6.65
CA THR A 266 -14.79 -5.28 6.80
C THR A 266 -14.09 -5.19 5.46
N MET A 267 -12.88 -4.65 5.46
CA MET A 267 -11.99 -4.55 4.32
C MET A 267 -10.71 -5.33 4.60
N GLY A 268 -9.98 -5.74 3.56
CA GLY A 268 -8.74 -6.49 3.70
C GLY A 268 -7.50 -5.67 3.33
N VAL A 269 -6.41 -5.91 4.05
CA VAL A 269 -5.05 -5.60 3.60
C VAL A 269 -4.44 -6.84 2.95
N TYR A 270 -3.83 -6.67 1.79
CA TYR A 270 -3.31 -7.75 0.96
C TYR A 270 -1.84 -7.49 0.59
N ALA A 271 -1.07 -8.58 0.48
CA ALA A 271 0.15 -8.62 -0.29
C ALA A 271 -0.19 -8.95 -1.74
N VAL A 272 0.12 -8.05 -2.66
CA VAL A 272 -0.16 -8.14 -4.10
C VAL A 272 1.17 -8.29 -4.85
N PHE A 273 1.23 -9.20 -5.81
CA PHE A 273 2.43 -9.51 -6.59
C PHE A 273 2.05 -10.17 -7.93
N PHE A 274 2.95 -10.16 -8.92
CA PHE A 274 2.70 -10.81 -10.20
C PHE A 274 2.60 -12.34 -10.08
N PRO A 275 1.69 -13.00 -10.79
CA PRO A 275 1.68 -14.46 -10.91
C PRO A 275 2.95 -14.91 -11.65
N GLN A 276 3.73 -15.77 -11.02
CA GLN A 276 4.92 -16.36 -11.61
C GLN A 276 4.83 -17.89 -11.50
N LYS A 277 5.26 -18.60 -12.54
CA LYS A 277 5.24 -20.08 -12.58
C LYS A 277 6.10 -20.67 -11.44
N HIS A 278 7.21 -20.00 -11.13
CA HIS A 278 8.01 -20.23 -9.93
C HIS A 278 8.17 -18.89 -9.20
N MET A 279 7.58 -18.77 -8.02
CA MET A 279 7.73 -17.56 -7.20
C MET A 279 9.13 -17.55 -6.54
N PRO A 280 9.91 -16.47 -6.68
CA PRO A 280 11.20 -16.31 -6.02
C PRO A 280 11.09 -16.53 -4.51
N ALA A 281 12.08 -17.20 -3.93
CA ALA A 281 12.08 -17.54 -2.51
C ALA A 281 11.97 -16.30 -1.61
N ARG A 282 12.59 -15.17 -2.00
CA ARG A 282 12.53 -13.87 -1.32
C ARG A 282 11.10 -13.29 -1.23
N ILE A 283 10.31 -13.41 -2.30
CA ILE A 283 8.92 -12.96 -2.32
C ILE A 283 8.06 -13.85 -1.42
N ARG A 284 8.19 -15.17 -1.60
CA ARG A 284 7.42 -16.15 -0.83
C ARG A 284 7.66 -16.00 0.66
N CYS A 285 8.92 -15.97 1.11
CA CYS A 285 9.24 -15.88 2.53
C CYS A 285 8.78 -14.55 3.15
N PHE A 286 8.83 -13.44 2.40
CA PHE A 286 8.29 -12.17 2.85
C PHE A 286 6.78 -12.22 3.02
N VAL A 287 6.03 -12.69 2.00
CA VAL A 287 4.57 -12.80 2.08
C VAL A 287 4.14 -13.73 3.23
N ASP A 288 4.79 -14.89 3.37
CA ASP A 288 4.48 -15.82 4.46
C ASP A 288 4.82 -15.21 5.84
N PHE A 289 5.92 -14.48 5.95
CA PHE A 289 6.29 -13.75 7.18
C PHE A 289 5.25 -12.67 7.54
N LEU A 290 4.76 -11.90 6.57
CA LEU A 290 3.70 -10.90 6.82
C LEU A 290 2.43 -11.57 7.35
N ILE A 291 2.03 -12.70 6.76
CA ILE A 291 0.84 -13.43 7.19
C ILE A 291 1.04 -14.05 8.58
N GLU A 292 2.21 -14.61 8.86
CA GLU A 292 2.57 -15.13 10.20
C GLU A 292 2.44 -14.05 11.27
N LYS A 293 3.00 -12.86 11.02
CA LYS A 293 3.10 -11.78 12.01
C LYS A 293 1.85 -10.93 12.14
N LEU A 294 1.20 -10.63 11.02
CA LEU A 294 0.10 -9.68 10.97
C LEU A 294 -1.26 -10.37 10.78
N GLY A 295 -1.31 -11.64 10.36
CA GLY A 295 -2.56 -12.33 10.10
C GLY A 295 -3.42 -12.61 11.34
N ARG A 296 -2.86 -12.42 12.53
CA ARG A 296 -3.60 -12.45 13.80
C ARG A 296 -4.10 -11.08 14.25
N TYR A 297 -3.91 -10.03 13.44
CA TYR A 297 -4.49 -8.72 13.71
C TYR A 297 -6.01 -8.90 13.84
N THR A 298 -6.47 -8.91 15.08
CA THR A 298 -7.84 -9.20 15.44
C THR A 298 -8.58 -7.88 15.42
N LEU A 299 -9.72 -7.84 14.74
CA LEU A 299 -10.69 -6.74 14.85
C LEU A 299 -11.08 -6.61 16.33
N ARG A 300 -10.40 -5.73 17.06
CA ARG A 300 -10.82 -5.38 18.42
C ARG A 300 -12.07 -4.52 18.27
N VAL A 301 -13.22 -5.15 18.41
CA VAL A 301 -14.45 -4.45 18.74
C VAL A 301 -14.24 -3.94 20.18
N PRO A 302 -14.30 -2.62 20.45
CA PRO A 302 -14.44 -2.14 21.81
C PRO A 302 -15.64 -2.87 22.40
N GLN A 303 -15.40 -3.72 23.41
CA GLN A 303 -16.52 -4.30 24.13
C GLN A 303 -17.30 -3.16 24.80
N GLU A 304 -18.62 -3.27 24.72
CA GLU A 304 -19.64 -2.44 25.39
C GLU A 304 -19.07 -1.67 26.59
N PRO A 305 -19.18 -0.33 26.66
CA PRO A 305 -18.88 0.36 27.91
C PRO A 305 -19.76 -0.27 28.99
N ALA A 306 -19.13 -0.75 30.07
CA ALA A 306 -19.81 -1.39 31.18
C ALA A 306 -21.09 -0.61 31.52
N ARG A 307 -22.26 -1.25 31.34
CA ARG A 307 -23.55 -0.67 31.70
C ARG A 307 -23.42 -0.06 33.09
N ARG A 308 -23.55 1.27 33.19
CA ARG A 308 -23.65 1.93 34.50
C ARG A 308 -24.78 1.23 35.26
N PRO A 309 -24.56 0.77 36.50
CA PRO A 309 -25.66 0.23 37.29
C PRO A 309 -26.73 1.32 37.40
N ALA A 310 -27.97 0.94 37.08
CA ALA A 310 -29.12 1.82 37.23
C ALA A 310 -29.12 2.41 38.64
N SER A 311 -29.15 3.74 38.75
CA SER A 311 -29.41 4.39 40.02
C SER A 311 -30.74 3.88 40.58
N PRO A 312 -30.83 3.49 41.87
CA PRO A 312 -32.09 3.08 42.43
C PRO A 312 -33.03 4.28 42.41
N VAL A 313 -34.17 4.11 41.75
CA VAL A 313 -35.30 5.03 41.86
C VAL A 313 -35.68 5.08 43.34
N ALA A 314 -35.42 6.21 43.98
CA ALA A 314 -35.88 6.48 45.33
C ALA A 314 -37.41 6.53 45.31
N HIS A 315 -38.06 5.48 45.83
CA HIS A 315 -39.45 5.55 46.24
C HIS A 315 -39.56 6.61 47.35
N ARG A 316 -40.12 7.78 47.01
CA ARG A 316 -40.72 8.66 48.02
C ARG A 316 -42.06 8.04 48.42
N VAL A 317 -42.10 7.56 49.65
CA VAL A 317 -43.34 7.36 50.41
C VAL A 317 -43.54 8.61 51.25
N ALA A 318 -44.59 9.37 50.95
CA ALA A 318 -45.39 10.17 51.88
C ALA A 318 -46.68 10.56 51.15
#